data_AF-A0A642UXF8-F1
#
_entry.id   AF-A0A642UXF8-F1
#
_cell.length_a   1.000
_cell.length_b   1.000
_cell.length_c   1.000
_cell.angle_alpha   90.00
_cell.angle_beta   90.00
_cell.angle_gamma   90.00
#
_symmetry.space_group_name_H-M   'P 1'
#
loop_
_entity.id
_entity.type
_entity.pdbx_description
1 polymer ?
#
loop_
_entity_poly.entity_id
_entity_poly.type
_entity_poly.pdbx_seq_one_letter_code
_entity_poly.pdbx_strand_id
1 'polypeptide(L)'
;MANDPQVKELLVDSQCYSSDAIRAFLRYSRRHSDDNLYNTLPRTGSCAQHVANELFPEWYKRDTLLNFCENMAQERLKDIKLDRNPDDVKSLTQVDPRIDAYGARDSVKSADPSKEDNVLQWVQTERNIEAIIRETSADLLADKCGSFSTSPQYYMNSYQAGSFNK
;
A
#
# COMPACT_ATOMS: atom_id res chain seq x y z
N MET A 1 -12.61 -4.32 12.52
CA MET A 1 -12.45 -4.09 11.06
C MET A 1 -11.50 -5.09 10.39
N ALA A 2 -10.40 -5.55 11.03
CA ALA A 2 -9.59 -6.68 10.57
C ALA A 2 -10.31 -8.07 10.57
N ASN A 3 -11.61 -8.08 10.85
CA ASN A 3 -12.45 -9.27 10.88
C ASN A 3 -13.33 -9.44 9.63
N ASP A 4 -13.17 -8.57 8.63
CA ASP A 4 -13.88 -8.70 7.35
C ASP A 4 -13.44 -10.01 6.64
N PRO A 5 -14.38 -10.91 6.32
CA PRO A 5 -14.07 -12.18 5.65
C PRO A 5 -13.30 -12.01 4.34
N GLN A 6 -13.64 -10.99 3.54
CA GLN A 6 -12.98 -10.77 2.24
C GLN A 6 -11.52 -10.38 2.42
N VAL A 7 -11.23 -9.55 3.44
CA VAL A 7 -9.84 -9.16 3.74
C VAL A 7 -9.06 -10.37 4.26
N LYS A 8 -9.65 -11.20 5.11
CA LYS A 8 -8.98 -12.41 5.63
C LYS A 8 -8.57 -13.39 4.54
N GLU A 9 -9.43 -13.60 3.55
CA GLU A 9 -9.13 -14.48 2.41
C GLU A 9 -7.93 -13.97 1.57
N LEU A 10 -7.69 -12.67 1.58
CA LEU A 10 -6.59 -12.02 0.86
C LEU A 10 -5.30 -11.90 1.67
N LEU A 11 -5.32 -12.16 2.98
CA LEU A 11 -4.14 -12.15 3.86
C LEU A 11 -3.34 -13.45 3.75
N VAL A 12 -2.84 -13.74 2.55
CA VAL A 12 -2.03 -14.92 2.24
C VAL A 12 -0.83 -14.50 1.38
N ASP A 13 0.38 -14.95 1.72
CA ASP A 13 1.63 -14.58 1.04
C ASP A 13 1.53 -14.73 -0.50
N SER A 14 0.88 -15.79 -0.98
CA SER A 14 0.71 -16.05 -2.41
C SER A 14 0.02 -14.90 -3.14
N GLN A 15 -0.93 -14.23 -2.47
CA GLN A 15 -1.69 -13.11 -3.03
C GLN A 15 -0.82 -11.85 -3.19
N CYS A 16 0.27 -11.72 -2.43
CA CYS A 16 1.20 -10.61 -2.62
C CYS A 16 2.07 -10.79 -3.86
N TYR A 17 2.44 -12.05 -4.18
CA TYR A 17 3.17 -12.37 -5.40
C TYR A 17 2.25 -12.33 -6.64
N SER A 18 1.02 -12.84 -6.55
CA SER A 18 -0.03 -12.72 -7.57
C SER A 18 -1.05 -11.65 -7.18
N SER A 19 -0.66 -10.38 -7.28
CA SER A 19 -1.40 -9.22 -6.73
C SER A 19 -2.72 -8.89 -7.42
N ASP A 20 -3.21 -9.69 -8.36
CA ASP A 20 -4.44 -9.42 -9.11
C ASP A 20 -5.68 -9.38 -8.22
N ALA A 21 -5.81 -10.32 -7.27
CA ALA A 21 -6.95 -10.36 -6.36
C ALA A 21 -6.96 -9.15 -5.40
N ILE A 22 -5.80 -8.81 -4.85
CA ILE A 22 -5.65 -7.63 -3.97
C ILE A 22 -5.94 -6.36 -4.78
N ARG A 23 -5.36 -6.20 -5.97
CA ARG A 23 -5.62 -5.05 -6.84
C ARG A 23 -7.09 -4.92 -7.24
N ALA A 24 -7.76 -6.04 -7.50
CA ALA A 24 -9.20 -6.05 -7.77
C ALA A 24 -10.00 -5.57 -6.55
N PHE A 25 -9.65 -6.04 -5.36
CA PHE A 25 -10.23 -5.57 -4.10
C PHE A 25 -10.00 -4.06 -3.89
N LEU A 26 -8.77 -3.57 -4.06
CA LEU A 26 -8.44 -2.15 -3.90
C LEU A 26 -9.29 -1.28 -4.83
N ARG A 27 -9.40 -1.66 -6.11
CA ARG A 27 -10.25 -0.96 -7.08
C ARG A 27 -11.72 -0.97 -6.68
N TYR A 28 -12.23 -2.12 -6.23
CA TYR A 28 -13.62 -2.24 -5.80
C TYR A 28 -13.91 -1.38 -4.55
N SER A 29 -13.04 -1.45 -3.54
CA SER A 29 -13.14 -0.67 -2.30
C SER A 29 -13.16 0.83 -2.62
N ARG A 30 -12.18 1.33 -3.40
CA ARG A 30 -12.10 2.75 -3.82
C ARG A 30 -13.36 3.20 -4.54
N ARG A 31 -13.88 2.39 -5.46
CA ARG A 31 -15.10 2.71 -6.21
C ARG A 31 -16.31 2.83 -5.29
N HIS A 32 -16.39 1.98 -4.27
CA HIS A 32 -17.52 1.95 -3.36
C HIS A 32 -17.46 3.06 -2.31
N SER A 33 -16.27 3.42 -1.82
CA SER A 33 -16.07 4.44 -0.78
C SER A 33 -15.74 5.83 -1.33
N ASP A 34 -14.64 5.96 -2.06
CA ASP A 34 -14.01 7.24 -2.39
C ASP A 34 -14.59 7.83 -3.70
N ASP A 35 -14.64 7.05 -4.78
CA ASP A 35 -15.13 7.55 -6.08
C ASP A 35 -16.63 7.89 -6.06
N ASN A 36 -17.38 7.23 -5.16
CA ASN A 36 -18.81 7.44 -4.99
C ASN A 36 -19.15 8.42 -3.86
N LEU A 37 -18.13 9.00 -3.21
CA LEU A 37 -18.29 9.81 -2.00
C LEU A 37 -19.25 10.99 -2.20
N TYR A 38 -19.23 11.60 -3.38
CA TYR A 38 -20.16 12.69 -3.73
C TYR A 38 -21.65 12.28 -3.61
N ASN A 39 -21.98 11.03 -3.92
CA ASN A 39 -23.36 10.54 -3.91
C ASN A 39 -23.76 9.98 -2.54
N THR A 40 -22.81 9.45 -1.77
CA THR A 40 -23.06 8.82 -0.47
C THR A 40 -23.06 9.82 0.68
N LEU A 41 -22.39 10.96 0.51
CA LEU A 41 -22.34 11.99 1.55
C LEU A 41 -23.76 12.51 1.87
N PRO A 42 -24.13 12.57 3.16
CA PRO A 42 -25.45 13.03 3.55
C PRO A 42 -25.63 14.49 3.17
N ARG A 43 -26.72 14.80 2.44
CA ARG A 43 -27.11 16.19 2.14
C ARG A 43 -27.43 17.01 3.39
N THR A 44 -27.92 16.34 4.43
CA THR A 44 -28.23 16.88 5.75
C THR A 44 -27.84 15.85 6.81
N GLY A 45 -27.04 16.21 7.81
CA GLY A 45 -26.54 15.28 8.83
C GLY A 45 -25.05 15.46 9.11
N SER A 46 -24.48 14.58 9.93
CA SER A 46 -23.06 14.65 10.31
C SER A 46 -22.20 13.79 9.39
N CYS A 47 -21.38 14.42 8.55
CA CYS A 47 -20.35 13.73 7.79
C CYS A 47 -19.40 12.91 8.67
N ALA A 48 -19.24 13.28 9.94
CA ALA A 48 -18.39 12.53 10.87
C ALA A 48 -18.84 11.06 11.00
N GLN A 49 -20.14 10.79 10.97
CA GLN A 49 -20.65 9.42 11.03
C GLN A 49 -20.33 8.63 9.75
N HIS A 50 -20.52 9.25 8.58
CA HIS A 50 -20.18 8.61 7.30
C HIS A 50 -18.68 8.33 7.20
N VAL A 51 -17.85 9.29 7.61
CA VAL A 51 -16.39 9.13 7.64
C VAL A 51 -15.98 8.01 8.59
N ALA A 52 -16.50 7.99 9.82
CA ALA A 52 -16.11 7.00 10.83
C ALA A 52 -16.62 5.59 10.52
N ASN A 53 -17.82 5.45 9.94
CA ASN A 53 -18.49 4.16 9.77
C ASN A 53 -18.31 3.54 8.38
N GLU A 54 -17.99 4.33 7.36
CA GLU A 54 -17.89 3.85 5.98
C GLU A 54 -16.48 4.10 5.41
N LEU A 55 -16.05 5.37 5.35
CA LEU A 55 -14.82 5.74 4.64
C LEU A 55 -13.55 5.22 5.33
N PHE A 56 -13.35 5.54 6.61
CA PHE A 56 -12.17 5.12 7.37
C PHE A 56 -12.04 3.60 7.54
N PRO A 57 -13.12 2.83 7.77
CA PRO A 57 -13.06 1.37 7.71
C PRO A 57 -12.50 0.85 6.38
N GLU A 58 -12.94 1.40 5.25
CA GLU A 58 -12.46 0.97 3.93
C GLU A 58 -10.98 1.33 3.75
N TRP A 59 -10.56 2.53 4.14
CA TRP A 59 -9.14 2.92 4.14
C TRP A 59 -8.29 1.96 4.98
N TYR A 60 -8.79 1.57 6.16
CA TYR A 60 -8.12 0.64 7.05
C TYR A 60 -7.99 -0.77 6.45
N LYS A 61 -9.02 -1.27 5.76
CA LYS A 61 -8.93 -2.57 5.05
C LYS A 61 -7.85 -2.54 3.98
N ARG A 62 -7.78 -1.46 3.19
CA ARG A 62 -6.75 -1.28 2.15
C ARG A 62 -5.35 -1.20 2.75
N ASP A 63 -5.17 -0.41 3.82
CA ASP A 63 -3.89 -0.33 4.54
C ASP A 63 -3.49 -1.68 5.14
N THR A 64 -4.43 -2.45 5.68
CA THR A 64 -4.16 -3.78 6.23
C THR A 64 -3.54 -4.71 5.18
N LEU A 65 -4.08 -4.75 3.95
CA LEU A 65 -3.55 -5.58 2.87
C LEU A 65 -2.18 -5.09 2.38
N LEU A 66 -2.02 -3.78 2.19
CA LEU A 66 -0.75 -3.21 1.73
C LEU A 66 0.37 -3.40 2.77
N ASN A 67 0.07 -3.17 4.06
CA ASN A 67 1.00 -3.40 5.16
C ASN A 67 1.39 -4.88 5.25
N PHE A 68 0.42 -5.80 5.08
CA PHE A 68 0.71 -7.24 5.09
C PHE A 68 1.72 -7.62 4.01
N CYS A 69 1.50 -7.20 2.76
CA CYS A 69 2.42 -7.54 1.67
C CYS A 69 3.79 -6.86 1.80
N GLU A 70 3.83 -5.62 2.30
CA GLU A 70 5.09 -4.94 2.59
C GLU A 70 5.90 -5.67 3.66
N ASN A 71 5.28 -5.97 4.80
CA ASN A 71 5.95 -6.65 5.92
C ASN A 71 6.44 -8.04 5.49
N MET A 72 5.60 -8.80 4.79
CA MET A 72 5.98 -10.12 4.26
C MET A 72 7.22 -10.02 3.36
N ALA A 73 7.23 -9.10 2.39
CA ALA A 73 8.37 -8.94 1.49
C ALA A 73 9.65 -8.48 2.23
N GLN A 74 9.52 -7.56 3.18
CA GLN A 74 10.65 -7.08 3.99
C GLN A 74 11.25 -8.19 4.87
N GLU A 75 10.40 -9.02 5.49
CA GLU A 75 10.84 -10.17 6.29
C GLU A 75 11.57 -11.20 5.43
N ARG A 76 11.01 -11.57 4.27
CA ARG A 76 11.67 -12.50 3.33
C ARG A 76 13.02 -11.97 2.83
N LEU A 77 13.12 -10.68 2.52
CA LEU A 77 14.39 -10.06 2.13
C LEU A 77 15.43 -10.08 3.25
N LYS A 78 15.00 -9.94 4.51
CA LYS A 78 15.89 -10.03 5.66
C LYS A 78 16.42 -11.45 5.81
N ASP A 79 15.57 -12.46 5.68
CA ASP A 79 15.96 -13.88 5.75
C ASP A 79 16.96 -14.24 4.65
N ILE A 80 16.70 -13.84 3.39
CA ILE A 80 17.62 -14.04 2.26
C ILE A 80 18.99 -13.42 2.51
N LYS A 81 19.05 -12.25 3.15
CA LYS A 81 20.31 -11.57 3.47
C LYS A 81 21.09 -12.27 4.58
N LEU A 82 20.42 -12.93 5.52
CA LEU A 82 21.05 -13.70 6.60
C LEU A 82 21.59 -15.04 6.10
N ASP A 83 20.90 -15.68 5.15
CA ASP A 83 21.30 -16.97 4.58
C ASP A 83 22.45 -16.86 3.57
N ARG A 84 22.72 -15.65 3.03
CA ARG A 84 23.87 -15.41 2.16
C ARG A 84 25.15 -15.34 3.00
N ASN A 85 26.00 -16.36 2.90
CA ASN A 85 27.35 -16.29 3.43
C ASN A 85 28.11 -15.11 2.79
N PRO A 86 28.76 -14.23 3.58
CA PRO A 86 29.53 -13.12 3.02
C PRO A 86 30.70 -13.58 2.14
N ASP A 87 31.11 -14.85 2.27
CA ASP A 87 32.14 -15.48 1.44
C ASP A 87 31.62 -15.94 0.06
N ASP A 88 30.33 -16.24 -0.10
CA ASP A 88 29.74 -16.58 -1.41
C ASP A 88 29.62 -15.33 -2.31
N VAL A 89 29.48 -14.14 -1.72
CA VAL A 89 29.46 -12.86 -2.45
C VAL A 89 30.82 -12.53 -3.06
N LYS A 90 31.92 -13.08 -2.52
CA LYS A 90 33.27 -12.93 -3.09
C LYS A 90 33.56 -13.88 -4.26
N SER A 91 32.73 -14.90 -4.47
CA SER A 91 32.88 -15.87 -5.58
C SER A 91 32.16 -15.43 -6.86
N LEU A 92 31.37 -14.36 -6.80
CA LEU A 92 30.98 -13.62 -7.99
C LEU A 92 32.22 -12.88 -8.48
N THR A 93 32.91 -13.48 -9.45
CA THR A 93 34.06 -12.92 -10.16
C THR A 93 33.90 -11.41 -10.31
N GLN A 94 34.62 -10.64 -9.50
CA GLN A 94 34.71 -9.20 -9.62
C GLN A 94 35.46 -8.94 -10.93
N VAL A 95 34.72 -8.85 -12.03
CA VAL A 95 35.28 -8.54 -13.35
C VAL A 95 35.81 -7.12 -13.27
N ASP A 96 37.14 -6.96 -13.27
CA ASP A 96 37.77 -5.65 -13.34
C ASP A 96 37.28 -4.99 -14.65
N PRO A 97 36.60 -3.82 -14.59
CA PRO A 97 36.12 -3.12 -15.77
C PRO A 97 37.24 -2.77 -16.77
N ARG A 98 38.50 -2.77 -16.32
CA ARG A 98 39.69 -2.57 -17.16
C ARG A 98 40.10 -3.81 -17.93
N ILE A 99 39.75 -5.00 -17.41
CA ILE A 99 40.04 -6.30 -18.03
C ILE A 99 38.89 -6.71 -18.95
N ASP A 100 37.64 -6.43 -18.56
CA ASP A 100 36.46 -6.60 -19.43
C ASP A 100 35.34 -5.60 -19.10
N ALA A 101 35.22 -4.57 -19.94
CA ALA A 101 34.22 -3.53 -19.82
C ALA A 101 32.77 -4.02 -20.07
N TYR A 102 32.59 -5.17 -20.76
CA TYR A 102 31.28 -5.72 -21.07
C TYR A 102 30.82 -6.70 -19.98
N GLY A 103 31.70 -7.55 -19.45
CA GLY A 103 31.42 -8.41 -18.30
C GLY A 103 31.04 -7.65 -17.03
N ALA A 104 31.66 -6.47 -16.80
CA ALA A 104 31.28 -5.58 -15.71
C ALA A 104 29.90 -4.92 -15.91
N ARG A 105 29.42 -4.78 -17.15
CA ARG A 105 28.09 -4.23 -17.46
C ARG A 105 27.00 -5.30 -17.31
N ASP A 106 27.31 -6.54 -17.65
CA ASP A 106 26.37 -7.65 -17.56
C ASP A 106 26.24 -8.20 -16.13
N SER A 107 27.28 -8.07 -15.28
CA SER A 107 27.18 -8.35 -13.84
C SER A 107 26.26 -7.35 -13.10
N VAL A 108 26.17 -6.11 -13.57
CA VAL A 108 25.23 -5.10 -13.03
C VAL A 108 23.80 -5.34 -13.52
N LYS A 109 23.62 -5.83 -14.75
CA LYS A 109 22.30 -6.15 -15.33
C LYS A 109 21.70 -7.46 -14.81
N SER A 110 22.52 -8.41 -14.38
CA SER A 110 22.07 -9.72 -13.88
C SER A 110 21.53 -9.69 -12.44
N ALA A 111 21.54 -8.54 -11.78
CA ALA A 111 20.75 -8.32 -10.57
C ALA A 111 19.28 -8.06 -10.95
N ASP A 112 18.63 -9.03 -11.58
CA ASP A 112 17.19 -8.97 -11.76
C ASP A 112 16.52 -8.80 -10.38
N PRO A 113 15.56 -7.87 -10.24
CA PRO A 113 14.90 -7.63 -8.96
C PRO A 113 14.27 -8.93 -8.46
N SER A 114 14.45 -9.20 -7.17
CA SER A 114 13.87 -10.39 -6.53
C SER A 114 12.34 -10.35 -6.61
N LYS A 115 11.68 -11.48 -6.36
CA LYS A 115 10.21 -11.51 -6.29
C LYS A 115 9.71 -10.57 -5.21
N GLU A 116 10.43 -10.46 -4.10
CA GLU A 116 10.15 -9.57 -2.98
C GLU A 116 10.31 -8.09 -3.39
N ASP A 117 11.35 -7.75 -4.17
CA ASP A 117 11.52 -6.38 -4.70
C ASP A 117 10.34 -5.99 -5.60
N ASN A 118 9.85 -6.92 -6.43
CA ASN A 118 8.65 -6.71 -7.24
C ASN A 118 7.39 -6.49 -6.38
N VAL A 119 7.28 -7.21 -5.24
CA VAL A 119 6.20 -7.01 -4.27
C VAL A 119 6.25 -5.59 -3.71
N LEU A 120 7.41 -5.17 -3.20
CA LEU A 120 7.60 -3.83 -2.66
C LEU A 120 7.31 -2.73 -3.69
N GLN A 121 7.73 -2.93 -4.94
CA GLN A 121 7.49 -1.97 -6.01
C GLN A 121 6.00 -1.77 -6.28
N TRP A 122 5.22 -2.85 -6.39
CA TRP A 122 3.78 -2.69 -6.63
C TRP A 122 3.05 -2.15 -5.40
N VAL A 123 3.43 -2.57 -4.19
CA VAL A 123 2.85 -2.01 -2.96
C VAL A 123 3.10 -0.51 -2.88
N GLN A 124 4.31 -0.05 -3.18
CA GLN A 124 4.63 1.38 -3.23
C GLN A 124 3.78 2.13 -4.26
N THR A 125 3.54 1.51 -5.41
CA THR A 125 2.67 2.09 -6.44
C THR A 125 1.24 2.25 -5.93
N GLU A 126 0.69 1.23 -5.25
CA GLU A 126 -0.65 1.32 -4.65
C GLU A 126 -0.69 2.33 -3.49
N ARG A 127 0.37 2.48 -2.69
CA ARG A 127 0.45 3.52 -1.66
C ARG A 127 0.41 4.93 -2.26
N ASN A 128 1.09 5.15 -3.37
CA ASN A 128 1.04 6.44 -4.07
C ASN A 128 -0.37 6.74 -4.58
N ILE A 129 -1.06 5.72 -5.11
CA ILE A 129 -2.45 5.84 -5.53
C ILE A 129 -3.35 6.15 -4.32
N GLU A 130 -3.19 5.44 -3.20
CA GLU A 130 -3.94 5.71 -1.97
C GLU A 130 -3.72 7.13 -1.45
N ALA A 131 -2.50 7.66 -1.52
CA ALA A 131 -2.24 9.04 -1.10
C ALA A 131 -3.06 10.05 -1.91
N ILE A 132 -3.07 9.92 -3.23
CA ILE A 132 -3.84 10.79 -4.14
C ILE A 132 -5.34 10.67 -3.88
N ILE A 133 -5.84 9.44 -3.72
CA ILE A 133 -7.27 9.19 -3.47
C ILE A 133 -7.69 9.81 -2.13
N ARG A 134 -6.90 9.63 -1.08
CA ARG A 134 -7.22 10.18 0.24
C ARG A 134 -7.19 11.70 0.27
N GLU A 135 -6.24 12.32 -0.42
CA GLU A 135 -6.19 13.78 -0.59
C GLU A 135 -7.45 14.28 -1.29
N THR A 136 -7.82 13.66 -2.42
CA THR A 136 -9.03 14.00 -3.18
C THR A 136 -10.31 13.82 -2.35
N SER A 137 -10.43 12.71 -1.62
CA SER A 137 -11.56 12.44 -0.73
C SER A 137 -11.62 13.46 0.42
N ALA A 138 -10.48 13.81 1.01
CA ALA A 138 -10.39 14.79 2.09
C ALA A 138 -10.75 16.21 1.61
N ASP A 139 -10.37 16.58 0.40
CA ASP A 139 -10.77 17.83 -0.26
C ASP A 139 -12.29 17.89 -0.41
N LEU A 140 -12.90 16.83 -0.95
CA LEU A 140 -14.35 16.76 -1.12
C LEU A 140 -15.10 16.83 0.23
N LEU A 141 -14.57 16.18 1.27
CA LEU A 141 -15.12 16.25 2.62
C LEU A 141 -15.00 17.66 3.20
N ALA A 142 -13.88 18.34 3.01
CA ALA A 142 -13.71 19.72 3.47
C ALA A 142 -14.72 20.67 2.79
N ASP A 143 -14.95 20.49 1.49
CA ASP A 143 -15.89 21.28 0.70
C ASP A 143 -17.36 21.04 1.09
N LYS A 144 -17.74 19.78 1.26
CA LYS A 144 -19.16 19.40 1.45
C LYS A 144 -19.60 19.40 2.91
N CYS A 145 -18.69 19.11 3.82
CA CYS A 145 -19.01 18.90 5.23
C CYS A 145 -18.69 20.11 6.10
N GLY A 146 -18.47 21.29 5.49
CA GLY A 146 -17.91 22.56 5.97
C GLY A 146 -18.35 23.11 7.33
N SER A 147 -18.30 22.30 8.38
CA SER A 147 -18.64 22.62 9.77
C SER A 147 -17.78 21.86 10.80
N PHE A 148 -17.11 20.75 10.46
CA PHE A 148 -16.18 20.05 11.37
C PHE A 148 -14.69 20.36 11.15
N SER A 149 -14.28 20.63 9.91
CA SER A 149 -12.94 21.14 9.60
C SER A 149 -12.91 21.64 8.17
N THR A 150 -12.57 22.90 7.96
CA THR A 150 -12.36 23.48 6.63
C THR A 150 -11.07 23.01 5.96
N SER A 151 -10.32 22.11 6.62
CA SER A 151 -9.02 21.65 6.13
C SER A 151 -9.06 20.13 5.84
N PRO A 152 -8.71 19.72 4.61
CA PRO A 152 -8.51 18.32 4.24
C PRO A 152 -7.59 17.57 5.21
N GLN A 153 -6.57 18.27 5.72
CA GLN A 153 -5.57 17.72 6.64
C GLN A 153 -6.18 17.18 7.94
N TYR A 154 -7.31 17.74 8.39
CA TYR A 154 -7.99 17.25 9.59
C TYR A 154 -8.43 15.79 9.42
N TYR A 155 -9.09 15.44 8.30
CA TYR A 155 -9.55 14.08 8.04
C TYR A 155 -8.37 13.10 7.96
N MET A 156 -7.28 13.51 7.32
CA MET A 156 -6.05 12.73 7.25
C MET A 156 -5.48 12.46 8.65
N ASN A 157 -5.40 13.50 9.49
CA ASN A 157 -4.91 13.36 10.86
C ASN A 157 -5.85 12.52 11.73
N SER A 158 -7.17 12.67 11.57
CA SER A 158 -8.17 11.89 12.30
C SER A 158 -8.07 10.40 11.98
N TYR A 159 -7.84 10.06 10.71
CA TYR A 159 -7.59 8.69 10.28
C TYR A 159 -6.30 8.15 10.90
N GLN A 160 -5.18 8.89 10.79
CA GLN A 160 -3.89 8.50 11.35
C GLN A 160 -3.93 8.33 12.88
N ALA A 161 -4.70 9.15 13.58
CA ALA A 161 -4.91 9.06 15.03
C ALA A 161 -5.81 7.87 15.44
N GLY A 162 -6.36 7.11 14.50
CA GLY A 162 -7.22 5.96 14.77
C GLY A 162 -8.60 6.34 15.32
N SER A 163 -9.10 7.54 14.99
CA SER A 163 -10.33 8.10 15.60
C SER A 163 -11.63 7.39 15.18
N PHE A 164 -11.56 6.31 14.39
CA PHE A 164 -12.68 5.45 13.98
C PHE A 164 -12.86 4.18 14.82
N ASN A 165 -11.95 3.90 15.76
CA ASN A 165 -12.02 2.73 16.63
C ASN A 165 -12.67 3.02 18.01
N LYS A 166 -13.35 4.16 18.17
CA LYS A 166 -14.05 4.55 19.40
C LYS A 166 -15.56 4.40 19.26
#